data_AF-A0A3P6F3X8-F1
#
_entry.id   AF-A0A3P6F3X8-F1
#
_cell.length_a   1.000
_cell.length_b   1.000
_cell.length_c   1.000
_cell.angle_alpha   90.00
_cell.angle_beta   90.00
_cell.angle_gamma   90.00
#
_symmetry.space_group_name_H-M   'P 1'
#
loop_
_entity.id
_entity.type
_entity.pdbx_description
1 polymer ?
#
loop_
_entity_poly.entity_id
_entity_poly.type
_entity_poly.pdbx_seq_one_letter_code
_entity_poly.pdbx_strand_id
1 'polypeptide(L)' 'LLFQSSIYHIWKERNRRIFASQESPTAAVDRQIRDGLLSIPASPRIQPSFLEFFFACTRP' A
#
# COMPACT_ATOMS: atom_id res chain seq x y z
N LEU A 1 7.49 -8.93 -40.63
CA LEU A 1 8.36 -9.21 -39.46
C LEU A 1 8.76 -7.94 -38.70
N LEU A 2 9.19 -6.88 -39.39
CA LEU A 2 9.59 -5.61 -38.73
C LEU A 2 8.48 -4.95 -37.89
N PHE A 3 7.23 -4.97 -38.37
CA PHE A 3 6.09 -4.39 -37.66
C PHE A 3 5.74 -5.14 -36.36
N GLN A 4 5.86 -6.47 -36.37
CA GLN A 4 5.67 -7.29 -35.17
C GLN A 4 6.78 -7.02 -34.14
N SER A 5 8.03 -6.89 -34.61
CA SER A 5 9.17 -6.53 -33.76
C SER A 5 9.01 -5.15 -33.13
N SER A 6 8.60 -4.13 -33.89
CA SER A 6 8.41 -2.77 -33.36
C SER A 6 7.29 -2.71 -32.32
N ILE A 7 6.15 -3.38 -32.56
CA ILE A 7 5.06 -3.48 -31.58
C ILE A 7 5.56 -4.16 -30.30
N TYR A 8 6.31 -5.26 -30.41
CA TYR A 8 6.85 -5.96 -29.25
C TYR A 8 7.81 -5.09 -28.44
N HIS A 9 8.72 -4.37 -29.09
CA HIS A 9 9.67 -3.48 -28.41
C HIS A 9 8.97 -2.31 -27.72
N ILE A 10 7.95 -1.71 -28.34
CA ILE A 10 7.15 -0.62 -27.73
C ILE A 10 6.37 -1.15 -26.52
N TRP A 11 5.72 -2.30 -26.68
CA TRP A 11 5.00 -2.95 -25.58
C TRP A 11 5.94 -3.27 -24.41
N LYS A 12 7.12 -3.82 -24.71
CA LYS A 12 8.14 -4.19 -23.71
C LYS A 12 8.65 -2.97 -22.94
N GLU A 13 8.95 -1.86 -23.62
CA GLU A 13 9.44 -0.64 -22.96
C GLU A 13 8.37 -0.01 -22.06
N ARG A 14 7.11 0.01 -22.51
CA ARG A 14 5.99 0.54 -21.73
C ARG A 14 5.66 -0.29 -20.50
N ASN A 15 5.76 -1.61 -20.60
CA ASN A 15 5.51 -2.53 -19.50
C ASN A 15 6.76 -2.80 -18.65
N ARG A 16 7.92 -2.23 -19.00
CA ARG A 16 9.17 -2.37 -18.22
C ARG A 16 8.99 -1.94 -16.77
N ARG A 17 8.12 -0.97 -16.48
CA ARG A 17 7.80 -0.51 -15.12
C ARG A 17 6.95 -1.47 -14.29
N ILE A 18 6.25 -2.40 -14.93
CA ILE A 18 5.42 -3.41 -14.26
C ILE A 18 6.31 -4.59 -13.84
N PHE A 19 7.31 -4.92 -14.68
CA PHE A 19 8.19 -6.07 -14.47
C PHE A 19 9.54 -5.73 -13.83
N ALA A 20 10.04 -4.51 -14.03
CA ALA A 20 11.06 -3.96 -13.16
C ALA A 20 10.32 -3.41 -11.94
N SER A 21 10.61 -3.96 -10.77
CA SER A 21 10.19 -3.42 -9.47
C SER A 21 10.87 -2.08 -9.18
N GLN A 22 10.91 -1.18 -10.17
CA GLN A 22 11.20 0.23 -9.99
C GLN A 22 9.95 0.84 -9.39
N GLU A 23 9.81 0.65 -8.08
CA GLU A 23 8.94 1.52 -7.30
C GLU A 23 9.41 2.95 -7.57
N SER A 24 8.49 3.81 -8.00
CA SER A 24 8.76 5.25 -8.03
C SER A 24 9.35 5.63 -6.67
N PRO A 25 10.37 6.50 -6.59
CA PRO A 25 10.96 6.88 -5.30
C PRO A 25 9.90 7.37 -4.30
N THR A 26 8.80 7.93 -4.78
CA THR A 26 7.61 8.29 -3.98
C THR A 26 6.86 7.08 -3.41
N ALA A 27 6.69 6.01 -4.18
CA ALA A 27 6.02 4.78 -3.75
C ALA A 27 6.85 3.99 -2.73
N ALA A 28 8.17 3.98 -2.90
CA ALA A 28 9.08 3.35 -1.95
C ALA A 28 9.06 4.05 -0.58
N VAL A 29 9.03 5.39 -0.58
CA VAL A 29 8.90 6.20 0.65
C VAL A 29 7.55 5.96 1.33
N ASP A 30 6.45 5.94 0.57
CA ASP A 30 5.11 5.66 1.12
C ASP A 30 5.03 4.27 1.76
N ARG A 31 5.61 3.26 1.09
CA ARG A 31 5.72 1.90 1.63
C ARG A 31 6.54 1.86 2.92
N GLN A 32 7.70 2.52 2.95
CA GLN A 32 8.55 2.60 4.14
C GLN A 32 7.84 3.27 5.32
N ILE A 33 7.11 4.37 5.07
CA ILE A 33 6.34 5.07 6.12
C ILE A 33 5.23 4.16 6.65
N ARG A 34 4.49 3.52 5.76
CA ARG A 34 3.40 2.60 6.12
C ARG A 34 3.90 1.38 6.90
N ASP A 35 5.00 0.76 6.47
CA ASP A 35 5.61 -0.36 7.17
C ASP A 35 6.09 0.09 8.57
N GLY A 36 6.63 1.31 8.66
CA GLY A 36 6.95 1.94 9.94
C GLY A 36 5.74 2.10 10.86
N LEU A 37 4.61 2.61 10.35
CA LEU A 37 3.38 2.78 11.13
C LEU A 37 2.75 1.46 11.57
N LEU A 38 2.78 0.43 10.71
CA LEU A 38 2.25 -0.90 11.02
C LEU A 38 3.12 -1.65 12.04
N SER A 39 4.41 -1.32 12.13
CA SER A 39 5.32 -1.88 13.13
C SER A 39 5.13 -1.31 14.54
N ILE A 40 4.41 -0.18 14.66
CA ILE A 40 4.12 0.42 15.96
C ILE A 40 3.09 -0.45 16.67
N PRO A 41 3.43 -1.06 17.82
CA PRO A 41 2.45 -1.82 18.59
C PRO A 41 1.33 -0.86 19.02
N ALA A 42 0.09 -1.29 18.83
CA ALA A 42 -1.05 -0.55 19.34
C ALA A 42 -0.83 -0.29 20.84
N SER A 43 -0.95 0.97 21.24
CA SER A 43 -0.75 1.38 22.63
C SER A 43 -1.51 0.44 23.57
N PRO A 44 -0.88 -0.07 24.65
CA PRO A 44 -1.56 -0.93 25.60
C PRO A 44 -2.82 -0.19 26.06
N ARG A 45 -3.96 -0.82 25.79
CA ARG A 45 -5.28 -0.21 25.89
C ARG A 45 -5.61 0.00 27.37
N ILE A 46 -5.20 1.14 27.93
CA ILE A 46 -5.54 1.57 29.31
C ILE A 46 -7.00 2.08 29.35
N GLN A 47 -7.60 2.40 28.21
CA GLN A 47 -8.95 2.96 28.11
C GLN A 47 -9.89 2.05 27.28
N PRO A 48 -11.17 1.90 27.69
CA PRO A 48 -12.14 1.09 26.94
C PRO A 48 -12.27 1.60 25.50
N SER A 49 -12.51 0.69 24.54
CA SER A 49 -12.69 1.12 23.15
C SER A 49 -13.86 2.10 23.04
N PHE A 50 -13.74 3.10 22.17
CA PHE A 50 -14.86 3.99 21.86
C PHE A 50 -16.12 3.21 21.42
N LEU A 51 -15.93 2.08 20.74
CA LEU A 51 -16.99 1.16 20.34
C LEU A 51 -17.66 0.47 21.55
N GLU A 52 -16.88 0.09 22.55
CA GLU A 52 -17.37 -0.49 23.80
C GLU A 52 -18.12 0.54 24.65
N PHE A 53 -17.65 1.79 24.67
CA PHE A 53 -18.37 2.92 25.26
C PHE A 53 -19.69 3.20 24.53
N PHE A 54 -19.69 3.20 23.19
CA PHE A 54 -20.91 3.39 22.40
C PHE A 54 -21.94 2.31 22.71
N PHE A 55 -21.55 1.04 22.77
CA PHE A 55 -22.45 -0.04 23.17
C PHE A 55 -22.88 0.02 24.64
N ALA A 56 -22.06 0.56 25.54
CA ALA A 56 -22.47 0.79 26.92
C ALA A 56 -23.57 1.87 27.01
N CYS A 57 -23.47 2.94 26.23
CA CYS A 57 -24.45 4.04 26.24
C CYS A 57 -25.72 3.78 25.41
N THR A 58 -25.70 2.82 24.50
CA THR A 58 -26.83 2.51 23.60
C THR A 58 -27.60 1.24 23.97
N ARG A 59 -27.27 0.59 25.10
CA ARG A 59 -28.13 -0.45 25.66
C ARG A 59 -29.38 0.20 26.29
N PRO A 60 -30.59 -0.34 26.03
CA PRO A 60 -31.82 0.12 26.67
C PRO A 60 -31.86 -0.20 28.17
#